data_AF-A0A5K0X192-F1
#
_entry.id   AF-A0A5K0X192-F1
#
_cell.length_a   1.000
_cell.length_b   1.000
_cell.length_c   1.000
_cell.angle_alpha   90.00
_cell.angle_beta   90.00
_cell.angle_gamma   90.00
#
_symmetry.space_group_name_H-M   'P 1'
#
loop_
_entity.id
_entity.type
_entity.pdbx_description
1 polymer ?
#
loop_
_entity_poly.entity_id
_entity_poly.type
_entity_poly.pdbx_seq_one_letter_code
_entity_poly.pdbx_strand_id
1 'polypeptide(L)'
;TYRCQSCSEPAEAHVRCYSHQQGSLTICVKRLPSLKLPGEREGKIWMWHRCLRCAVKDGISQATKRVVMSDAAWGLSFGKFLELSFSNHATANRVASCGHSLQRDCLRYYG
;
A
#
# COMPACT_ATOMS: atom_id res chain seq x y z
N THR A 1 6.82 -20.11 0.29
CA THR A 1 6.85 -18.95 -0.61
C THR A 1 5.78 -19.14 -1.67
N TYR A 2 4.90 -18.16 -1.87
CA TYR A 2 3.84 -18.26 -2.89
C TYR A 2 4.47 -18.18 -4.29
N ARG A 3 4.16 -19.14 -5.16
CA ARG A 3 4.56 -19.18 -6.57
C ARG A 3 3.34 -18.99 -7.46
N CYS A 4 3.50 -18.29 -8.57
CA CYS A 4 2.43 -18.10 -9.54
C CYS A 4 2.07 -19.44 -10.20
N GLN A 5 0.78 -19.77 -10.29
CA GLN A 5 0.32 -21.03 -10.87
C GLN A 5 0.52 -21.09 -12.39
N SER A 6 0.53 -19.95 -13.07
CA SER A 6 0.65 -19.90 -14.54
C SER A 6 2.09 -19.99 -15.05
N CYS A 7 3.05 -19.41 -14.32
CA CYS A 7 4.46 -19.33 -14.78
C CYS A 7 5.48 -19.82 -13.74
N SER A 8 5.06 -20.27 -12.55
CA SER A 8 5.92 -20.76 -11.46
C SER A 8 6.92 -19.76 -10.87
N GLU A 9 6.96 -18.52 -11.39
CA GLU A 9 7.77 -17.43 -10.87
C GLU A 9 7.24 -16.91 -9.51
N PRO A 10 8.11 -16.31 -8.68
CA PRO A 10 7.72 -15.80 -7.37
C PRO A 10 6.81 -14.56 -7.47
N ALA A 11 6.16 -14.19 -6.36
CA ALA A 11 5.22 -13.07 -6.34
C ALA A 11 5.88 -11.73 -6.73
N GLU A 12 7.14 -11.53 -6.34
CA GLU A 12 7.93 -10.33 -6.66
C GLU A 12 8.28 -10.17 -8.15
N ALA A 13 8.13 -11.22 -8.97
CA ALA A 13 8.29 -11.13 -10.42
C ALA A 13 7.03 -10.57 -11.11
N HIS A 14 5.96 -10.32 -10.37
CA HIS A 14 4.67 -9.91 -10.92
C HIS A 14 4.24 -8.53 -10.43
N VAL A 15 3.62 -7.78 -11.34
CA VAL A 15 2.79 -6.62 -11.02
C VAL A 15 1.33 -7.05 -11.14
N ARG A 16 0.54 -6.86 -10.09
CA ARG A 16 -0.91 -7.17 -10.11
C ARG A 16 -1.69 -5.87 -10.26
N CYS A 17 -2.52 -5.80 -11.29
CA CYS A 17 -3.37 -4.65 -11.55
C CYS A 17 -4.84 -5.05 -11.44
N TYR A 18 -5.59 -4.32 -10.62
CA TYR A 18 -7.04 -4.47 -10.48
C TYR A 18 -7.70 -3.19 -10.97
N SER A 19 -8.47 -3.28 -12.05
CA SER A 19 -9.20 -2.14 -12.62
C SER A 19 -10.67 -2.26 -12.32
N HIS A 20 -11.28 -1.19 -11.80
CA HIS A 20 -12.71 -1.11 -11.56
C HIS A 20 -13.23 0.29 -11.85
N GLN A 21 -14.09 0.40 -12.87
CA GLN A 21 -14.71 1.65 -13.32
C GLN A 21 -13.72 2.81 -13.45
N GLN A 22 -13.76 3.76 -12.51
CA GLN A 22 -13.03 5.02 -12.52
C GLN A 22 -11.64 4.93 -11.86
N GLY A 23 -11.14 3.73 -11.59
CA GLY A 23 -9.84 3.57 -10.94
C GLY A 23 -9.15 2.26 -11.23
N SER A 24 -7.84 2.26 -11.02
CA SER A 24 -7.00 1.08 -11.03
C SER A 24 -6.12 1.04 -9.78
N LEU A 25 -5.86 -0.16 -9.29
CA LEU A 25 -4.94 -0.44 -8.20
C LEU A 25 -3.82 -1.32 -8.72
N THR A 26 -2.59 -0.80 -8.67
CA THR A 26 -1.38 -1.53 -9.01
C THR A 26 -0.66 -1.95 -7.74
N ILE A 27 -0.38 -3.25 -7.61
CA ILE A 27 0.30 -3.85 -6.48
C ILE A 27 1.62 -4.44 -6.96
N CYS A 28 2.71 -4.00 -6.34
CA CYS A 28 4.06 -4.53 -6.54
C CYS A 28 4.57 -5.10 -5.22
N VAL A 29 5.18 -6.29 -5.27
CA VAL A 29 5.78 -6.93 -4.11
C VAL A 29 7.29 -6.94 -4.29
N LYS A 30 8.03 -6.62 -3.22
CA LYS A 30 9.48 -6.74 -3.21
C LYS A 30 9.93 -7.42 -1.92
N ARG A 31 10.76 -8.45 -2.06
CA ARG A 31 11.41 -9.08 -0.91
C ARG A 31 12.65 -8.28 -0.52
N LEU A 32 12.78 -7.94 0.76
CA LEU A 32 13.91 -7.20 1.32
C LEU A 32 14.60 -8.04 2.40
N PRO A 33 15.58 -8.92 2.04
CA PRO A 33 16.14 -9.90 2.96
C PRO A 33 16.82 -9.31 4.20
N SER A 34 17.38 -8.12 4.08
CA SER A 34 18.12 -7.42 5.14
C SER A 34 17.24 -6.53 6.03
N LEU A 35 15.97 -6.32 5.66
CA LEU A 35 15.07 -5.43 6.39
C LEU A 35 14.05 -6.26 7.19
N LYS A 36 14.22 -6.31 8.51
CA LYS A 36 13.22 -6.85 9.43
C LYS A 36 12.57 -5.71 10.19
N LEU A 37 11.25 -5.64 10.14
CA LEU A 37 10.50 -4.62 10.86
C LEU A 37 10.22 -5.11 12.30
N PRO A 38 10.29 -4.23 13.31
CA PRO A 38 9.97 -4.63 14.67
C PRO A 38 8.53 -5.13 14.75
N GLY A 39 8.27 -6.29 15.37
CA GLY A 39 6.91 -6.83 15.39
C GLY A 39 6.61 -7.90 14.33
N GLU A 40 7.55 -8.19 13.42
CA GLU A 40 7.34 -9.15 12.31
C GLU A 40 6.94 -10.54 12.83
N ARG A 41 7.60 -11.03 13.90
CA ARG A 41 7.29 -12.35 14.48
C ARG A 41 5.94 -12.39 15.19
N GLU A 42 5.47 -11.23 15.64
CA GLU A 42 4.17 -11.03 16.25
C GLU A 42 3.06 -10.76 15.20
N GLY A 43 3.39 -10.83 13.90
CA GLY A 43 2.44 -10.61 12.80
C GLY A 43 2.05 -9.15 12.59
N LYS A 44 2.79 -8.19 13.17
CA LYS A 44 2.52 -6.76 12.98
C LYS A 44 2.88 -6.33 11.57
N ILE A 45 1.96 -5.61 10.94
CA ILE A 45 2.17 -5.00 9.63
C ILE A 45 2.38 -3.50 9.84
N TRP A 46 3.49 -2.96 9.36
CA TRP A 46 3.73 -1.53 9.30
C TRP A 46 3.16 -0.97 8.01
N MET A 47 2.62 0.25 8.10
CA MET A 47 2.15 1.00 6.96
C MET A 47 2.75 2.40 6.94
N TRP A 48 3.01 2.90 5.75
CA TRP A 48 3.40 4.28 5.49
C TRP A 48 3.04 4.65 4.05
N HIS A 49 3.13 5.93 3.74
CA HIS A 49 2.87 6.40 2.39
C HIS A 49 3.79 7.55 1.99
N ARG A 50 3.93 7.75 0.69
CA ARG A 50 4.66 8.86 0.09
C ARG A 50 3.79 9.54 -0.94
N CYS A 51 3.60 10.84 -0.81
CA CYS A 51 2.90 11.63 -1.81
C CYS A 51 3.79 11.87 -3.03
N LEU A 52 3.21 11.74 -4.22
CA LEU A 52 3.85 11.95 -5.51
C LEU A 52 3.64 13.37 -6.05
N ARG A 53 2.69 14.12 -5.47
CA ARG A 53 2.40 15.52 -5.82
C ARG A 53 3.21 16.53 -5.01
N CYS A 54 3.63 16.16 -3.80
CA CYS A 54 4.42 17.04 -2.94
C CYS A 54 5.76 17.38 -3.59
N ALA A 55 6.17 18.65 -3.44
CA ALA A 55 7.49 19.09 -3.82
C ALA A 55 8.56 18.22 -3.14
N VAL A 56 9.50 17.79 -3.95
CA VAL A 56 10.65 17.01 -3.54
C VAL A 56 11.62 17.98 -2.85
N LYS A 57 11.64 18.01 -1.51
CA LYS A 57 12.73 18.68 -0.78
C LYS A 57 13.95 17.77 -0.83
N ASP A 58 15.09 18.32 -1.24
CA ASP A 58 16.39 17.62 -1.25
C ASP A 58 16.40 16.28 -2.05
N GLY A 59 15.64 16.20 -3.14
CA GLY A 59 15.60 14.99 -3.97
C GLY A 59 14.71 13.85 -3.44
N ILE A 60 14.05 14.02 -2.28
CA ILE A 60 13.16 13.01 -1.69
C ILE A 60 11.78 13.61 -1.36
N SER A 61 10.70 13.11 -1.98
CA SER A 61 9.36 13.40 -1.45
C SER A 61 9.21 12.68 -0.10
N GLN A 62 8.94 13.44 0.96
CA GLN A 62 8.95 12.91 2.33
C GLN A 62 7.89 11.80 2.47
N ALA A 63 8.37 10.59 2.75
CA ALA A 63 7.51 9.51 3.20
C ALA A 63 7.09 9.79 4.65
N THR A 64 5.86 9.42 4.99
CA THR A 64 5.40 9.46 6.38
C THR A 64 6.18 8.50 7.27
N LYS A 65 6.19 8.78 8.58
CA LYS A 65 6.71 7.84 9.56
C LYS A 65 5.97 6.50 9.43
N ARG A 66 6.71 5.40 9.59
CA ARG A 66 6.10 4.08 9.68
C ARG A 66 5.24 4.01 10.94
N VAL A 67 4.02 3.51 10.79
CA VAL A 67 3.11 3.24 11.90
C VAL A 67 2.61 1.80 11.81
N VAL A 68 2.36 1.16 12.94
CA VAL A 68 1.77 -0.18 12.97
C VAL A 68 0.30 -0.07 12.54
N MET A 69 -0.12 -0.96 11.66
CA MET A 69 -1.52 -1.07 11.23
C MET A 69 -2.41 -1.39 12.45
N SER A 70 -3.53 -0.68 12.57
CA SER A 70 -4.49 -0.95 13.66
C SER A 70 -5.21 -2.29 13.46
N ASP A 71 -5.68 -2.88 14.55
CA ASP A 71 -6.41 -4.16 14.52
C ASP A 71 -7.63 -4.10 13.59
N ALA A 72 -8.35 -2.99 13.61
CA ALA A 72 -9.50 -2.76 12.72
C ALA A 72 -9.12 -2.74 11.24
N ALA A 73 -7.94 -2.22 10.88
CA ALA A 73 -7.46 -2.20 9.51
C ALA A 73 -6.87 -3.56 9.10
N TRP A 74 -6.18 -4.24 10.03
CA TRP A 74 -5.62 -5.58 9.82
C TRP A 74 -6.71 -6.61 9.55
N GLY A 75 -7.86 -6.50 10.21
CA GLY A 75 -9.02 -7.38 10.01
C GLY A 75 -9.77 -7.19 8.69
N LEU A 76 -9.37 -6.25 7.82
CA LEU A 76 -10.03 -6.03 6.53
C LEU A 76 -9.60 -7.08 5.50
N SER A 77 -10.58 -7.69 4.83
CA SER A 77 -10.29 -8.49 3.65
C SER A 77 -9.80 -7.62 2.49
N PHE A 78 -9.07 -8.21 1.55
CA PHE A 78 -8.66 -7.52 0.33
C PHE A 78 -9.87 -6.96 -0.44
N GLY A 79 -10.97 -7.71 -0.51
CA GLY A 79 -12.21 -7.23 -1.13
C GLY A 79 -12.78 -5.98 -0.44
N LYS A 80 -12.78 -5.94 0.90
CA LYS A 80 -13.22 -4.76 1.65
C LYS A 80 -12.30 -3.57 1.43
N PHE A 81 -10.98 -3.79 1.34
CA PHE A 81 -10.03 -2.76 0.96
C PHE A 81 -10.37 -2.16 -0.43
N LEU A 82 -10.63 -3.02 -1.43
CA LEU A 82 -11.01 -2.56 -2.78
C LEU A 82 -12.30 -1.73 -2.76
N GLU A 83 -13.34 -2.20 -2.08
CA GLU A 83 -14.61 -1.47 -1.94
C GLU A 83 -14.38 -0.08 -1.30
N LEU A 84 -13.64 -0.02 -0.20
CA LEU A 84 -13.33 1.25 0.48
C LEU A 84 -12.49 2.20 -0.39
N SER A 85 -11.68 1.63 -1.28
CA SER A 85 -10.81 2.35 -2.19
C SER A 85 -11.53 2.91 -3.43
N PHE A 86 -12.54 2.21 -3.95
CA PHE A 86 -13.18 2.55 -5.22
C PHE A 86 -14.65 2.97 -5.12
N SER A 87 -15.38 2.50 -4.11
CA SER A 87 -16.85 2.67 -4.03
C SER A 87 -17.30 3.57 -2.88
N ASN A 88 -16.53 3.65 -1.79
CA ASN A 88 -16.87 4.49 -0.66
C ASN A 88 -16.24 5.88 -0.78
N HIS A 89 -17.05 6.89 -1.12
CA HIS A 89 -16.63 8.29 -1.26
C HIS A 89 -15.93 8.85 -0.01
N ALA A 90 -16.31 8.42 1.20
CA ALA A 90 -15.73 8.96 2.44
C ALA A 90 -14.29 8.44 2.69
N THR A 91 -14.01 7.17 2.40
CA THR A 91 -12.66 6.61 2.54
C THR A 91 -11.77 6.87 1.32
N ALA A 92 -12.35 6.94 0.12
CA ALA A 92 -11.63 7.29 -1.11
C ALA A 92 -11.14 8.76 -1.10
N ASN A 93 -11.82 9.64 -0.36
CA ASN A 93 -11.45 11.05 -0.18
C ASN A 93 -10.50 11.30 1.00
N ARG A 94 -9.90 10.25 1.61
CA ARG A 94 -8.91 10.48 2.66
C ARG A 94 -7.72 11.25 2.10
N VAL A 95 -7.35 12.28 2.84
CA VAL A 95 -6.29 13.21 2.48
C VAL A 95 -5.06 12.92 3.34
N ALA A 96 -3.88 12.97 2.73
CA ALA A 96 -2.62 12.92 3.46
C ALA A 96 -2.46 14.21 4.29
N SER A 97 -1.52 14.22 5.23
CA SER A 97 -1.22 15.44 6.02
C SER A 97 -0.80 16.63 5.15
N CYS A 98 -0.38 16.39 3.91
CA CYS A 98 -0.02 17.41 2.93
C CYS A 98 -1.19 17.94 2.08
N GLY A 99 -2.44 17.51 2.31
CA GLY A 99 -3.59 18.00 1.54
C GLY A 99 -3.90 17.25 0.24
N HIS A 100 -3.09 16.26 -0.15
CA HIS A 100 -3.31 15.46 -1.38
C HIS A 100 -4.04 14.15 -1.13
N SER A 101 -4.67 13.57 -2.16
CA SER A 101 -5.43 12.33 -2.04
C SER A 101 -4.51 11.15 -1.71
N LEU A 102 -4.82 10.40 -0.64
CA LEU A 102 -4.12 9.16 -0.34
C LEU A 102 -4.38 8.07 -1.36
N GLN A 103 -5.48 8.16 -2.12
CA GLN A 103 -5.90 7.14 -3.07
C GLN A 103 -5.30 7.38 -4.46
N ARG A 104 -5.20 8.63 -4.89
CA ARG A 104 -4.75 9.01 -6.24
C ARG A 104 -3.31 9.53 -6.30
N ASP A 105 -2.90 10.26 -5.27
CA ASP A 105 -1.63 11.01 -5.31
C ASP A 105 -0.53 10.36 -4.47
N CYS A 106 -0.79 9.24 -3.79
CA CYS A 106 0.17 8.64 -2.86
C CYS A 106 0.46 7.16 -3.16
N LEU A 107 1.72 6.78 -3.06
CA LEU A 107 2.12 5.37 -2.95
C LEU A 107 1.98 4.92 -1.51
N ARG A 108 1.32 3.77 -1.30
CA ARG A 108 1.17 3.14 0.01
C ARG A 108 2.07 1.91 0.10
N TYR A 109 2.71 1.76 1.25
CA TYR A 109 3.61 0.67 1.56
C TYR A 109 3.08 -0.08 2.76
N TYR A 110 3.25 -1.41 2.71
CA TYR A 110 2.91 -2.33 3.78
C TYR A 110 4.08 -3.32 3.91
N GLY A 111 4.51 -3.62 5.13
CA GLY A 111 5.63 -4.53 5.38
C GLY A 111 5.75 -4.95 6.81
#